data_AF-A0A358XUA5-F1
#
_entry.id   AF-A0A358XUA5-F1
#
_cell.length_a   1.000
_cell.length_b   1.000
_cell.length_c   1.000
_cell.angle_alpha   90.00
_cell.angle_beta   90.00
_cell.angle_gamma   90.00
#
_symmetry.space_group_name_H-M   'P 1'
#
loop_
_entity.id
_entity.type
_entity.pdbx_description
1 polymer ?
#
loop_
_entity_poly.entity_id
_entity_poly.type
_entity_poly.pdbx_seq_one_letter_code
_entity_poly.pdbx_strand_id
1 'polypeptide(L)' 'MRVITFNCNGVRAAARKGFFDWLANANADIVCLQETKAQECQLDDPI' A
#
# COMPACT_ATOMS: atom_id res chain seq x y z
N MET A 1 17.45 -9.48 -1.86
CA MET A 1 16.06 -9.66 -2.32
C MET A 1 15.15 -9.80 -1.11
N ARG A 2 14.22 -8.86 -0.93
CA ARG A 2 13.28 -8.73 0.18
C ARG A 2 11.88 -8.57 -0.38
N VAL A 3 10.99 -9.48 -0.01
CA VAL A 3 9.56 -9.43 -0.39
C VAL A 3 8.74 -9.17 0.87
N ILE A 4 7.82 -8.22 0.79
CA ILE A 4 6.89 -7.88 1.87
C ILE A 4 5.47 -8.24 1.43
N THR A 5 4.73 -8.88 2.32
CA THR A 5 3.29 -9.05 2.19
C THR A 5 2.60 -8.21 3.27
N PHE A 6 1.61 -7.42 2.87
CA PHE A 6 0.93 -6.50 3.76
C PHE A 6 -0.58 -6.51 3.51
N ASN A 7 -1.31 -7.05 4.49
CA ASN A 7 -2.76 -6.90 4.53
C ASN A 7 -3.09 -5.48 4.99
N CYS A 8 -3.70 -4.70 4.10
CA CYS A 8 -3.96 -3.28 4.31
C CYS A 8 -5.20 -3.02 5.16
N ASN A 9 -6.14 -3.97 5.21
CA ASN A 9 -7.50 -3.74 5.71
C ASN A 9 -8.09 -2.39 5.21
N GLY A 10 -7.90 -2.10 3.92
CA GLY A 10 -8.22 -0.83 3.27
C GLY A 10 -7.00 0.03 2.93
N VAL A 11 -6.60 0.08 1.66
CA VAL A 11 -5.40 0.79 1.17
C VAL A 11 -5.47 2.30 1.42
N ARG A 12 -6.65 2.93 1.27
CA ARG A 12 -6.87 4.37 1.57
C ARG A 12 -6.76 4.68 3.05
N ALA A 13 -7.11 3.73 3.93
CA ALA A 13 -6.93 3.88 5.37
C ALA A 13 -5.45 3.69 5.75
N ALA A 14 -4.78 2.72 5.14
CA ALA A 14 -3.34 2.50 5.32
C ALA A 14 -2.51 3.71 4.84
N ALA A 15 -2.84 4.28 3.68
CA ALA A 15 -2.22 5.50 3.14
C ALA A 15 -2.27 6.65 4.15
N ARG A 16 -3.46 6.95 4.69
CA ARG A 16 -3.66 7.98 5.74
C ARG A 16 -2.93 7.69 7.05
N LYS A 17 -2.51 6.44 7.29
CA LYS A 17 -1.74 6.01 8.46
C LYS A 17 -0.23 5.96 8.20
N GLY A 18 0.24 6.55 7.10
CA GLY A 18 1.67 6.63 6.78
C GLY A 18 2.23 5.37 6.12
N PHE A 19 1.39 4.56 5.48
CA PHE A 19 1.86 3.37 4.75
C PHE A 19 2.93 3.73 3.70
N PHE A 20 2.75 4.81 2.95
CA PHE A 20 3.71 5.22 1.91
C PHE A 20 5.02 5.77 2.49
N ASP A 21 4.95 6.51 3.62
CA ASP A 21 6.14 6.97 4.33
C ASP A 21 6.97 5.79 4.87
N TRP A 22 6.28 4.78 5.41
CA TRP A 22 6.91 3.55 5.84
C TRP A 22 7.50 2.77 4.65
N LEU A 23 6.74 2.66 3.55
CA LEU A 23 7.13 1.93 2.36
C LEU A 23 8.44 2.47 1.76
N ALA A 24 8.60 3.80 1.73
CA ALA A 24 9.83 4.46 1.27
C ALA A 24 11.09 4.01 2.04
N ASN A 25 10.94 3.61 3.31
CA ASN A 25 12.03 3.19 4.18
C ASN A 25 12.10 1.65 4.34
N ALA A 26 11.16 0.90 3.77
CA ALA A 26 11.03 -0.54 3.99
C ALA A 26 12.11 -1.37 3.25
N ASN A 27 12.85 -0.78 2.30
CA ASN A 27 13.89 -1.43 1.49
C ASN A 27 13.42 -2.78 0.90
N ALA A 28 12.21 -2.79 0.34
CA ALA A 28 11.59 -3.96 -0.27
C ALA A 28 11.80 -3.95 -1.79
N ASP A 29 12.15 -5.10 -2.35
CA ASP A 29 12.21 -5.30 -3.80
C ASP A 29 10.80 -5.51 -4.39
N ILE A 30 9.92 -6.19 -3.63
CA ILE A 30 8.53 -6.46 -4.02
C ILE A 30 7.62 -6.26 -2.80
N VAL A 31 6.48 -5.61 -3.01
CA VAL A 31 5.42 -5.47 -2.00
C VAL A 31 4.09 -5.98 -2.55
N CYS A 32 3.51 -6.96 -1.87
CA CYS A 32 2.20 -7.51 -2.16
C CYS A 32 1.17 -6.95 -1.18
N LEU A 33 0.06 -6.41 -1.69
CA LEU A 33 -1.04 -5.88 -0.88
C LEU A 33 -2.24 -6.82 -0.89
N GLN A 34 -2.90 -6.99 0.26
CA GLN A 34 -4.17 -7.71 0.36
C GLN A 34 -5.23 -6.85 1.06
N GLU A 35 -6.50 -7.20 0.84
CA GLU A 35 -7.66 -6.45 1.37
C GLU A 35 -7.56 -4.94 1.11
N THR A 36 -7.31 -4.55 -0.15
CA THR A 36 -7.21 -3.14 -0.53
C THR A 36 -8.51 -2.38 -0.30
N LYS A 37 -9.67 -3.06 -0.35
CA LYS A 37 -11.03 -2.48 -0.19
C LYS A 37 -11.20 -1.21 -1.04
N ALA A 38 -10.60 -1.23 -2.23
CA ALA A 38 -10.64 -0.14 -3.18
C ALA A 38 -10.79 -0.74 -4.58
N GLN A 39 -11.71 -0.17 -5.35
CA GLN A 39 -11.82 -0.35 -6.79
C GLN A 39 -10.98 0.73 -7.48
N GLU A 40 -10.57 0.47 -8.72
CA GLU A 40 -9.75 1.41 -9.52
C GLU A 40 -10.41 2.78 -9.67
N CYS A 41 -11.73 2.83 -9.89
CA CYS A 41 -12.49 4.08 -10.00
C CYS A 41 -12.59 4.91 -8.71
N GLN A 42 -12.04 4.42 -7.59
CA GLN A 42 -11.97 5.13 -6.31
C GLN A 42 -10.54 5.62 -6.00
N LEU A 43 -9.60 5.40 -6.93
CA LEU A 43 -8.23 5.84 -6.86
C LEU A 43 -8.10 7.05 -7.80
N ASP A 44 -8.28 8.23 -7.21
CA ASP A 44 -8.41 9.48 -7.95
C ASP A 44 -7.08 10.27 -7.95
N ASP A 45 -6.09 9.78 -7.20
CA ASP A 45 -4.78 10.40 -7.06
C ASP A 45 -4.00 10.31 -8.39
N PRO A 46 -3.37 11.41 -8.83
CA PRO A 46 -2.52 11.39 -10.02
C PRO A 46 -1.35 10.41 -9.84
N ILE A 47 -1.02 9.69 -10.91
CA ILE A 47 0.12 8.76 -11.01
C ILE A 47 1.44 9.53 -11.10
#